data_AF-A0AAD8X1X6-F1
#
_entry.id   AF-A0AAD8X1X6-F1
#
_cell.length_a   1.000
_cell.length_b   1.000
_cell.length_c   1.000
_cell.angle_alpha   90.00
_cell.angle_beta   90.00
_cell.angle_gamma   90.00
#
_symmetry.space_group_name_H-M   'P 1'
#
loop_
_entity.id
_entity.type
_entity.pdbx_description
1 polymer ?
#
loop_
_entity_poly.entity_id
_entity_poly.type
_entity_poly.pdbx_seq_one_letter_code
_entity_poly.pdbx_strand_id
1 'polypeptide(L)'
;MAKLNEKRSLFLLSALVAVIALLAAQVKPAVAATVYTTEMETCVRGIVEKPEKRIDLPGLVRLLFHDGFVRGLDGSVLLTSTPFNTTNFATKANLAGPTEQGSPSNGGIRGLGMIDEIREALKLINVNASCADVVAFAAREATYVLSKTKIKYAIDGPGRLDGVFSMADEPGSNLPGPSFTYAQLLGNFTAKKFTATDLVALSGAHCIGDTHLLPFADRLNLALAVPPPGPNEINATYQGVIREEAALPGNMTRSFKNNIRDMGSTAVADSRYTVNEVDMTAPVDTLDNSFYNANLQNMVRFKSDWELRTNTFARGLMVTCTGTTPTSSSLTSRPP
;
A
#
# COMPACT_ATOMS: atom_id res chain seq x y z
N MET A 1 -18.03 -1.01 30.20
CA MET A 1 -16.90 -1.59 29.45
C MET A 1 -17.14 -1.59 27.94
N ALA A 2 -18.33 -1.98 27.42
CA ALA A 2 -18.65 -1.91 25.99
C ALA A 2 -18.50 -0.51 25.34
N LYS A 3 -19.00 0.55 26.00
CA LYS A 3 -18.89 1.95 25.50
C LYS A 3 -17.46 2.51 25.46
N LEU A 4 -16.50 1.91 26.18
CA LEU A 4 -15.10 2.35 26.18
C LEU A 4 -14.32 1.70 25.03
N ASN A 5 -14.66 0.45 24.68
CA ASN A 5 -14.11 -0.24 23.50
C ASN A 5 -14.64 0.35 22.18
N GLU A 6 -15.90 0.81 22.14
CA GLU A 6 -16.46 1.52 20.99
C GLU A 6 -15.72 2.82 20.67
N LYS A 7 -15.42 3.62 21.71
CA LYS A 7 -14.64 4.86 21.55
C LYS A 7 -13.20 4.57 21.11
N ARG A 8 -12.59 3.50 21.62
CA ARG A 8 -11.21 3.09 21.24
C ARG A 8 -11.12 2.61 19.79
N SER A 9 -12.11 1.86 19.31
CA SER A 9 -12.19 1.44 17.90
C SER A 9 -12.37 2.62 16.95
N LEU A 10 -13.12 3.66 17.36
CA LEU A 10 -13.28 4.90 16.59
C LEU A 10 -11.98 5.69 16.42
N PHE A 11 -11.13 5.76 17.45
CA PHE A 11 -9.86 6.49 17.37
C PHE A 11 -8.84 5.82 16.44
N LEU A 12 -8.78 4.48 16.42
CA LEU A 12 -7.85 3.73 15.56
C LEU A 12 -8.23 3.79 14.08
N LEU A 13 -9.53 3.83 13.78
CA LEU A 13 -10.05 4.12 12.43
C LEU A 13 -9.78 5.56 11.99
N SER A 14 -9.87 6.52 12.94
CA SER A 14 -9.75 7.96 12.63
C SER A 14 -8.39 8.37 12.08
N ALA A 15 -7.30 7.73 12.54
CA ALA A 15 -5.95 8.01 12.04
C ALA A 15 -5.73 7.53 10.60
N LEU A 16 -6.28 6.36 10.22
CA LEU A 16 -6.18 5.83 8.86
C LEU A 16 -7.10 6.59 7.88
N VAL A 17 -8.27 7.03 8.34
CA VAL A 17 -9.21 7.87 7.56
C VAL A 17 -8.65 9.27 7.30
N ALA A 18 -7.96 9.88 8.28
CA ALA A 18 -7.34 11.20 8.11
C ALA A 18 -6.23 11.19 7.04
N VAL A 19 -5.50 10.10 6.93
CA VAL A 19 -4.30 9.99 6.09
C VAL A 19 -4.66 9.74 4.62
N ILE A 20 -5.73 8.99 4.34
CA ILE A 20 -6.25 8.86 2.97
C ILE A 20 -7.01 10.13 2.54
N ALA A 21 -7.65 10.83 3.47
CA ALA A 21 -8.21 12.16 3.20
C ALA A 21 -7.11 13.19 2.87
N LEU A 22 -5.92 13.08 3.48
CA LEU A 22 -4.75 13.89 3.13
C LEU A 22 -4.18 13.55 1.74
N LEU A 23 -4.19 12.28 1.32
CA LEU A 23 -3.88 11.88 -0.06
C LEU A 23 -4.88 12.47 -1.07
N ALA A 24 -6.17 12.54 -0.72
CA ALA A 24 -7.18 13.18 -1.55
C ALA A 24 -7.04 14.72 -1.59
N ALA A 25 -6.59 15.35 -0.51
CA ALA A 25 -6.47 16.81 -0.36
C ALA A 25 -5.24 17.44 -1.07
N GLN A 26 -4.30 16.64 -1.60
CA GLN A 26 -3.17 17.16 -2.39
C GLN A 26 -3.55 17.52 -3.84
N VAL A 27 -4.81 17.30 -4.24
CA VAL A 27 -5.33 17.70 -5.55
C VAL A 27 -5.77 19.16 -5.48
N LYS A 28 -5.20 20.03 -6.31
CA LYS A 28 -5.74 21.38 -6.51
C LYS A 28 -7.19 21.24 -7.00
N PRO A 29 -8.20 21.82 -6.34
CA PRO A 29 -9.58 21.71 -6.80
C PRO A 29 -9.71 22.44 -8.14
N ALA A 30 -9.72 21.68 -9.23
CA ALA A 30 -10.11 22.20 -10.52
C ALA A 30 -11.65 22.28 -10.51
N VAL A 31 -12.16 23.52 -10.52
CA VAL A 31 -13.46 23.94 -11.08
C VAL A 31 -14.67 23.05 -10.73
N ALA A 32 -15.45 23.51 -9.73
CA ALA A 32 -16.72 22.95 -9.26
C ALA A 32 -16.63 21.50 -8.77
N ALA A 33 -16.45 21.31 -7.45
CA ALA A 33 -16.44 20.00 -6.81
C ALA A 33 -17.79 19.29 -7.03
N THR A 34 -17.88 18.52 -8.10
CA THR A 34 -18.93 17.52 -8.27
C THR A 34 -18.70 16.49 -7.16
N VAL A 35 -19.75 16.05 -6.48
CA VAL A 35 -19.61 15.08 -5.39
C VAL A 35 -19.53 13.67 -5.98
N TYR A 36 -18.67 12.81 -5.46
CA TYR A 36 -18.71 11.37 -5.76
C TYR A 36 -20.06 10.81 -5.27
N THR A 37 -20.97 10.55 -6.20
CA THR A 37 -22.38 10.28 -5.87
C THR A 37 -22.61 8.84 -5.43
N THR A 38 -23.76 8.56 -4.81
CA THR A 38 -24.18 7.19 -4.50
C THR A 38 -24.31 6.32 -5.76
N GLU A 39 -24.73 6.88 -6.88
CA GLU A 39 -24.82 6.15 -8.16
C GLU A 39 -23.44 5.73 -8.66
N MET A 40 -22.45 6.63 -8.60
CA MET A 40 -21.05 6.31 -8.90
C MET A 40 -20.50 5.27 -7.94
N GLU A 41 -20.75 5.42 -6.64
CA GLU A 41 -20.34 4.47 -5.61
C GLU A 41 -20.89 3.06 -5.90
N THR A 42 -22.19 2.93 -6.19
CA THR A 42 -22.81 1.66 -6.55
C THR A 42 -22.22 1.07 -7.83
N CYS A 43 -21.97 1.90 -8.85
CA CYS A 43 -21.36 1.48 -10.11
C CYS A 43 -19.95 0.89 -9.91
N VAL A 44 -19.06 1.64 -9.24
CA VAL A 44 -17.67 1.22 -9.02
C VAL A 44 -17.61 0.02 -8.06
N ARG A 45 -18.37 0.07 -6.95
CA ARG A 45 -18.40 -1.03 -5.97
C ARG A 45 -18.91 -2.32 -6.58
N GLY A 46 -19.92 -2.26 -7.44
CA GLY A 46 -20.46 -3.44 -8.12
C GLY A 46 -19.45 -4.20 -8.98
N ILE A 47 -18.41 -3.52 -9.49
CA ILE A 47 -17.29 -4.16 -10.18
C ILE A 47 -16.27 -4.69 -9.19
N VAL A 48 -15.90 -3.89 -8.19
CA VAL A 48 -14.88 -4.21 -7.18
C VAL A 48 -15.29 -5.41 -6.31
N GLU A 49 -16.57 -5.61 -6.04
CA GLU A 49 -17.09 -6.71 -5.22
C GLU A 49 -17.17 -8.06 -5.93
N LYS A 50 -16.92 -8.11 -7.25
CA LYS A 50 -16.94 -9.36 -8.01
C LYS A 50 -15.89 -10.34 -7.46
N PRO A 51 -16.24 -11.61 -7.14
CA PRO A 51 -15.32 -12.55 -6.52
C PRO A 51 -13.99 -12.74 -7.26
N GLU A 52 -14.04 -12.78 -8.59
CA GLU A 52 -12.86 -12.93 -9.46
C GLU A 52 -11.93 -11.71 -9.45
N LYS A 53 -12.42 -10.54 -9.02
CA LYS A 53 -11.64 -9.30 -8.93
C LYS A 53 -10.94 -9.14 -7.59
N ARG A 54 -11.29 -9.94 -6.58
CA ARG A 54 -10.80 -9.80 -5.20
C ARG A 54 -9.27 -9.80 -5.11
N ILE A 55 -8.60 -10.63 -5.90
CA ILE A 55 -7.13 -10.77 -5.89
C ILE A 55 -6.39 -9.49 -6.34
N ASP A 56 -7.06 -8.61 -7.10
CA ASP A 56 -6.47 -7.39 -7.64
C ASP A 56 -6.70 -6.16 -6.75
N LEU A 57 -7.56 -6.26 -5.74
CA LEU A 57 -7.92 -5.12 -4.89
C LEU A 57 -6.74 -4.51 -4.12
N PRO A 58 -5.80 -5.29 -3.54
CA PRO A 58 -4.57 -4.70 -3.00
C PRO A 58 -3.75 -3.96 -4.06
N GLY A 59 -3.80 -4.45 -5.31
CA GLY A 59 -3.19 -3.80 -6.46
C GLY A 59 -3.76 -2.42 -6.76
N LEU A 60 -5.08 -2.22 -6.59
CA LEU A 60 -5.72 -0.90 -6.76
C LEU A 60 -5.29 0.10 -5.67
N VAL A 61 -5.18 -0.34 -4.41
CA VAL A 61 -4.67 0.49 -3.32
C VAL A 61 -3.23 0.91 -3.60
N ARG A 62 -2.39 -0.03 -4.06
CA ARG A 62 -1.02 0.25 -4.49
C ARG A 62 -0.98 1.19 -5.69
N LEU A 63 -1.84 0.99 -6.69
CA LEU A 63 -1.90 1.81 -7.89
C LEU A 63 -2.18 3.28 -7.55
N LEU A 64 -3.10 3.55 -6.62
CA LEU A 64 -3.35 4.91 -6.13
C LEU A 64 -2.11 5.55 -5.51
N PHE A 65 -1.39 4.81 -4.66
CA PHE A 65 -0.14 5.28 -4.07
C PHE A 65 0.90 5.59 -5.15
N HIS A 66 1.08 4.68 -6.10
CA HIS A 66 2.07 4.80 -7.17
C HIS A 66 1.77 5.99 -8.11
N ASP A 67 0.51 6.19 -8.50
CA ASP A 67 0.10 7.36 -9.27
C ASP A 67 0.40 8.66 -8.51
N GLY A 68 -0.12 8.76 -7.28
CA GLY A 68 -0.02 9.97 -6.46
C GLY A 68 1.39 10.37 -6.08
N PHE A 69 2.31 9.40 -5.91
CA PHE A 69 3.67 9.69 -5.46
C PHE A 69 4.64 10.10 -6.55
N VAL A 70 4.38 9.82 -7.83
CA VAL A 70 5.31 10.19 -8.91
C VAL A 70 5.06 11.63 -9.36
N ARG A 71 3.94 11.89 -10.04
CA ARG A 71 3.58 13.21 -10.58
C ARG A 71 2.35 13.85 -9.92
N GLY A 72 1.75 13.17 -8.94
CA GLY A 72 0.45 13.51 -8.39
C GLY A 72 -0.63 12.59 -8.98
N LEU A 73 -1.86 12.70 -8.50
CA LEU A 73 -2.98 11.88 -9.01
C LEU A 73 -3.43 12.40 -10.38
N ASP A 74 -2.68 12.04 -11.42
CA ASP A 74 -2.93 12.42 -12.81
C ASP A 74 -3.05 11.20 -13.76
N GLY A 75 -2.95 9.96 -13.26
CA GLY A 75 -3.07 8.77 -14.09
C GLY A 75 -1.86 8.51 -15.00
N SER A 76 -0.73 9.20 -14.82
CA SER A 76 0.49 9.01 -15.63
C SER A 76 1.00 7.57 -15.60
N VAL A 77 0.75 6.84 -14.51
CA VAL A 77 1.08 5.43 -14.34
C VAL A 77 0.31 4.51 -15.30
N LEU A 78 -0.83 4.95 -15.83
CA LEU A 78 -1.68 4.19 -16.74
C LEU A 78 -1.23 4.30 -18.20
N LEU A 79 -0.36 5.27 -18.52
CA LEU A 79 0.11 5.47 -19.88
C LEU A 79 1.01 4.33 -20.34
N THR A 80 0.71 3.81 -21.52
CA THR A 80 1.49 2.78 -22.20
C THR A 80 2.29 3.37 -23.35
N SER A 81 3.32 2.64 -23.79
CA SER A 81 4.19 3.07 -24.87
C SER A 81 3.42 3.30 -26.17
N THR A 82 3.67 4.44 -26.81
CA THR A 82 3.15 4.74 -28.15
C THR A 82 4.27 4.64 -29.20
N PRO A 83 3.94 4.47 -30.49
CA PRO A 83 4.95 4.49 -31.56
C PRO A 83 5.80 5.77 -31.63
N PHE A 84 5.37 6.85 -30.97
CA PHE A 84 6.05 8.15 -30.97
C PHE A 84 6.88 8.40 -29.70
N ASN A 85 6.74 7.54 -28.68
CA ASN A 85 7.55 7.57 -27.47
C ASN A 85 8.67 6.51 -27.61
N THR A 86 9.72 6.86 -28.34
CA THR A 86 10.83 5.95 -28.72
C THR A 86 12.15 6.24 -28.01
N THR A 87 12.15 7.04 -26.93
CA THR A 87 13.38 7.36 -26.21
C THR A 87 13.84 6.18 -25.35
N ASN A 88 14.82 5.45 -25.89
CA ASN A 88 15.76 4.47 -25.30
C ASN A 88 15.20 3.17 -24.66
N PHE A 89 15.60 2.04 -25.26
CA PHE A 89 15.47 0.63 -24.84
C PHE A 89 14.28 -0.23 -25.32
N ALA A 90 13.73 0.05 -26.50
CA ALA A 90 12.86 -0.93 -27.18
C ALA A 90 13.68 -1.98 -27.96
N THR A 91 14.25 -2.98 -27.27
CA THR A 91 14.41 -4.31 -27.90
C THR A 91 13.16 -5.11 -27.55
N LYS A 92 12.66 -5.87 -28.52
CA LYS A 92 11.37 -6.60 -28.55
C LYS A 92 11.09 -7.56 -27.37
N ALA A 93 12.00 -7.66 -26.39
CA ALA A 93 11.91 -8.48 -25.19
C ALA A 93 11.49 -7.71 -23.92
N ASN A 94 11.46 -6.37 -23.93
CA ASN A 94 11.01 -5.57 -22.78
C ASN A 94 9.59 -5.04 -23.02
N LEU A 95 8.62 -5.68 -22.35
CA LEU A 95 7.27 -5.12 -22.06
C LEU A 95 7.33 -3.84 -21.20
N ALA A 96 8.53 -3.40 -20.80
CA ALA A 96 8.82 -2.32 -19.89
C ALA A 96 9.21 -1.02 -20.62
N GLY A 97 8.42 -0.58 -21.59
CA GLY A 97 8.75 0.58 -22.44
C GLY A 97 8.95 1.91 -21.67
N PRO A 98 9.16 3.05 -22.34
CA PRO A 98 9.67 4.28 -21.72
C PRO A 98 8.71 4.96 -20.73
N THR A 99 7.54 4.37 -20.45
CA THR A 99 6.56 4.88 -19.49
C THR A 99 6.84 4.35 -18.09
N GLU A 100 6.13 4.89 -17.11
CA GLU A 100 6.20 4.46 -15.72
C GLU A 100 5.98 2.95 -15.52
N GLN A 101 5.19 2.29 -16.37
CA GLN A 101 4.97 0.83 -16.28
C GLN A 101 6.23 0.02 -16.58
N GLY A 102 7.21 0.62 -17.27
CA GLY A 102 8.52 0.01 -17.50
C GLY A 102 9.50 0.14 -16.33
N SER A 103 9.17 0.92 -15.31
CA SER A 103 10.03 1.07 -14.15
C SER A 103 10.03 -0.19 -13.29
N PRO A 104 11.21 -0.70 -12.84
CA PRO A 104 11.27 -1.79 -11.86
C PRO A 104 10.48 -1.47 -10.57
N SER A 105 10.42 -0.20 -10.16
CA SER A 105 9.63 0.22 -8.99
C SER A 105 8.13 0.04 -9.17
N ASN A 106 7.64 0.07 -10.42
CA ASN A 106 6.25 -0.22 -10.78
C ASN A 106 6.05 -1.68 -11.20
N GLY A 107 7.08 -2.52 -11.08
CA GLY A 107 6.98 -3.96 -11.30
C GLY A 107 5.80 -4.56 -10.52
N GLY A 108 4.98 -5.34 -11.22
CA GLY A 108 3.84 -6.04 -10.63
C GLY A 108 2.67 -5.14 -10.20
N ILE A 109 2.50 -3.94 -10.75
CA ILE A 109 1.21 -3.23 -10.69
C ILE A 109 0.12 -4.14 -11.28
N ARG A 110 -1.04 -4.19 -10.62
CA ARG A 110 -2.21 -5.01 -10.99
C ARG A 110 -3.46 -4.16 -10.99
N GLY A 111 -4.57 -4.71 -11.47
CA GLY A 111 -5.87 -4.04 -11.50
C GLY A 111 -6.10 -3.10 -12.69
N LEU A 112 -5.16 -3.00 -13.65
CA LEU A 112 -5.30 -2.13 -14.83
C LEU A 112 -6.54 -2.45 -15.66
N GLY A 113 -6.83 -3.74 -15.91
CA GLY A 113 -8.06 -4.12 -16.61
C GLY A 113 -9.34 -3.80 -15.82
N MET A 114 -9.26 -3.69 -14.49
CA MET A 114 -10.40 -3.23 -13.68
C MET A 114 -10.60 -1.72 -13.78
N ILE A 115 -9.53 -0.94 -13.92
CA ILE A 115 -9.60 0.50 -14.21
C ILE A 115 -10.35 0.74 -15.53
N ASP A 116 -10.02 -0.02 -16.58
CA ASP A 116 -10.74 0.08 -17.87
C ASP A 116 -12.22 -0.29 -17.73
N GLU A 117 -12.53 -1.38 -17.02
CA GLU A 117 -13.92 -1.81 -16.79
C GLU A 117 -14.74 -0.77 -16.01
N ILE A 118 -14.15 -0.18 -14.96
CA ILE A 118 -14.78 0.88 -14.16
C ILE A 118 -15.01 2.12 -15.01
N ARG A 119 -14.03 2.50 -15.84
CA ARG A 119 -14.15 3.65 -16.74
C ARG A 119 -15.33 3.49 -17.69
N GLU A 120 -15.47 2.33 -18.33
CA GLU A 120 -16.57 2.07 -19.24
C GLU A 120 -17.92 2.04 -18.51
N ALA A 121 -17.99 1.46 -17.30
CA ALA A 121 -19.21 1.43 -16.52
C ALA A 121 -19.68 2.84 -16.07
N LEU A 122 -18.75 3.72 -15.70
CA LEU A 122 -19.09 5.11 -15.37
C LEU A 122 -19.66 5.87 -16.58
N LYS A 123 -19.14 5.61 -17.80
CA LYS A 123 -19.72 6.21 -19.02
C LYS A 123 -21.18 5.79 -19.25
N LEU A 124 -21.54 4.55 -18.90
CA LEU A 124 -22.91 4.03 -19.05
C LEU A 124 -23.93 4.76 -18.16
N ILE A 125 -23.48 5.34 -17.04
CA ILE A 125 -24.29 6.20 -16.17
C ILE A 125 -24.08 7.70 -16.45
N ASN A 126 -23.56 8.05 -17.63
CA ASN A 126 -23.29 9.42 -18.07
C ASN A 126 -22.27 10.19 -17.21
N VAL A 127 -21.37 9.47 -16.53
CA VAL A 127 -20.27 10.05 -15.75
C VAL A 127 -18.99 10.00 -16.57
N ASN A 128 -18.54 11.15 -17.06
CA ASN A 128 -17.26 11.28 -17.76
C ASN A 128 -16.13 11.56 -16.74
N ALA A 129 -15.63 10.51 -16.10
CA ALA A 129 -14.49 10.59 -15.18
C ALA A 129 -13.15 10.50 -15.93
N SER A 130 -12.17 11.28 -15.46
CA SER A 130 -10.76 11.15 -15.87
C SER A 130 -10.21 9.79 -15.42
N CYS A 131 -9.17 9.28 -16.08
CA CYS A 131 -8.46 8.09 -15.60
C CYS A 131 -7.93 8.27 -14.17
N ALA A 132 -7.42 9.46 -13.84
CA ALA A 132 -6.96 9.79 -12.50
C ALA A 132 -8.08 9.64 -11.45
N ASP A 133 -9.29 10.11 -11.77
CA ASP A 133 -10.46 9.91 -10.92
C ASP A 133 -10.86 8.45 -10.82
N VAL A 134 -10.82 7.70 -11.92
CA VAL A 134 -11.13 6.25 -11.91
C VAL A 134 -10.18 5.49 -10.98
N VAL A 135 -8.87 5.81 -10.97
CA VAL A 135 -7.91 5.22 -10.02
C VAL A 135 -8.29 5.53 -8.57
N ALA A 136 -8.64 6.78 -8.27
CA ALA A 136 -9.09 7.19 -6.94
C ALA A 136 -10.37 6.46 -6.51
N PHE A 137 -11.34 6.33 -7.42
CA PHE A 137 -12.62 5.69 -7.14
C PHE A 137 -12.43 4.18 -6.91
N ALA A 138 -11.65 3.52 -7.76
CA ALA A 138 -11.35 2.10 -7.65
C ALA A 138 -10.64 1.77 -6.34
N ALA A 139 -9.62 2.55 -5.96
CA ALA A 139 -8.88 2.36 -4.73
C ALA A 139 -9.72 2.65 -3.47
N ARG A 140 -10.64 3.63 -3.53
CA ARG A 140 -11.62 3.88 -2.46
C ARG A 140 -12.51 2.66 -2.23
N GLU A 141 -13.13 2.14 -3.28
CA GLU A 141 -14.01 0.97 -3.15
C GLU A 141 -13.23 -0.29 -2.76
N ALA A 142 -12.00 -0.47 -3.28
CA ALA A 142 -11.13 -1.56 -2.85
C ALA A 142 -10.84 -1.47 -1.34
N THR A 143 -10.52 -0.28 -0.83
CA THR A 143 -10.30 -0.04 0.60
C THR A 143 -11.54 -0.34 1.44
N TYR A 144 -12.72 0.06 0.96
CA TYR A 144 -14.00 -0.24 1.60
C TYR A 144 -14.23 -1.75 1.72
N VAL A 145 -14.03 -2.49 0.62
CA VAL A 145 -14.25 -3.95 0.58
C VAL A 145 -13.20 -4.70 1.42
N LEU A 146 -11.92 -4.37 1.26
CA LEU A 146 -10.82 -5.05 1.97
C LEU A 146 -10.87 -4.79 3.47
N SER A 147 -11.36 -3.63 3.91
CA SER A 147 -11.57 -3.34 5.34
C SER A 147 -12.85 -3.93 5.92
N LYS A 148 -13.60 -4.73 5.15
CA LYS A 148 -14.92 -5.26 5.54
C LYS A 148 -15.86 -4.14 5.97
N THR A 149 -15.93 -3.07 5.17
CA THR A 149 -16.76 -1.87 5.37
C THR A 149 -16.36 -0.97 6.54
N LYS A 150 -15.23 -1.24 7.21
CA LYS A 150 -14.77 -0.43 8.35
C LYS A 150 -14.20 0.92 7.91
N ILE A 151 -13.48 0.96 6.80
CA ILE A 151 -12.91 2.20 6.27
C ILE A 151 -13.89 2.79 5.26
N LYS A 152 -14.46 3.95 5.60
CA LYS A 152 -15.31 4.75 4.73
C LYS A 152 -14.83 6.19 4.79
N TYR A 153 -14.53 6.79 3.64
CA TYR A 153 -14.13 8.19 3.54
C TYR A 153 -14.76 8.81 2.31
N ALA A 154 -14.97 10.11 2.34
CA ALA A 154 -15.41 10.85 1.15
C ALA A 154 -14.20 11.15 0.27
N ILE A 155 -14.43 11.20 -1.03
CA ILE A 155 -13.52 11.78 -2.01
C ILE A 155 -14.31 12.77 -2.83
N ASP A 156 -13.63 13.80 -3.33
CA ASP A 156 -14.20 14.66 -4.35
C ASP A 156 -14.60 13.81 -5.56
N GLY A 157 -15.71 14.18 -6.20
CA GLY A 157 -16.12 13.57 -7.46
C GLY A 157 -15.18 13.95 -8.61
N PRO A 158 -15.60 13.71 -9.86
CA PRO A 158 -14.71 13.89 -11.00
C PRO A 158 -14.24 15.35 -11.11
N GLY A 159 -12.97 15.52 -11.42
CA GLY A 159 -12.32 16.82 -11.48
C GLY A 159 -10.79 16.76 -11.56
N ARG A 160 -10.19 15.59 -11.30
CA ARG A 160 -8.78 15.36 -11.62
C ARG A 160 -8.61 15.39 -13.14
N LEU A 161 -7.44 15.84 -13.60
CA LEU A 161 -7.10 15.87 -15.00
C LEU A 161 -6.10 14.74 -15.29
N ASP A 162 -6.25 14.14 -16.47
CA ASP A 162 -5.32 13.12 -16.94
C ASP A 162 -4.00 13.76 -17.39
N GLY A 163 -2.91 13.23 -16.87
CA GLY A 163 -1.56 13.52 -17.28
C GLY A 163 -1.31 13.02 -18.71
N VAL A 164 -0.45 13.74 -19.43
CA VAL A 164 -0.09 13.44 -20.83
C VAL A 164 1.37 13.00 -20.98
N PHE A 165 2.05 12.75 -19.85
CA PHE A 165 3.46 12.44 -19.80
C PHE A 165 3.72 11.32 -18.79
N SER A 166 4.61 10.38 -19.14
CA SER A 166 4.98 9.24 -18.31
C SER A 166 6.40 8.81 -18.67
N MET A 167 7.25 8.57 -17.67
CA MET A 167 8.66 8.24 -17.86
C MET A 167 9.13 7.13 -16.90
N ALA A 168 9.82 6.13 -17.43
CA ALA A 168 10.26 4.95 -16.67
C ALA A 168 11.21 5.25 -15.49
N ASP A 169 11.95 6.36 -15.54
CA ASP A 169 12.91 6.75 -14.49
C ASP A 169 12.26 7.49 -13.31
N GLU A 170 11.08 8.07 -13.51
CA GLU A 170 10.42 8.88 -12.48
C GLU A 170 9.98 8.05 -11.25
N PRO A 171 9.43 6.82 -11.39
CA PRO A 171 9.06 6.00 -10.24
C PRO A 171 10.27 5.63 -9.38
N GLY A 172 11.43 5.32 -9.98
CA GLY A 172 12.66 5.03 -9.25
C GLY A 172 13.19 6.23 -8.44
N SER A 173 12.89 7.45 -8.90
CA SER A 173 13.33 8.69 -8.25
C SER A 173 12.35 9.19 -7.18
N ASN A 174 11.08 8.79 -7.26
CA ASN A 174 10.01 9.34 -6.41
C ASN A 174 9.44 8.34 -5.40
N LEU A 175 9.44 7.03 -5.70
CA LEU A 175 8.84 6.02 -4.82
C LEU A 175 9.83 5.60 -3.72
N PRO A 176 9.34 5.37 -2.49
CA PRO A 176 10.19 4.85 -1.42
C PRO A 176 10.63 3.42 -1.74
N GLY A 177 11.93 3.15 -1.60
CA GLY A 177 12.50 1.82 -1.81
C GLY A 177 12.29 0.89 -0.60
N PRO A 178 12.25 -0.44 -0.82
CA PRO A 178 11.97 -1.42 0.24
C PRO A 178 13.08 -1.50 1.30
N SER A 179 14.26 -0.95 1.03
CA SER A 179 15.43 -0.89 1.91
C SER A 179 15.74 0.50 2.49
N PHE A 180 14.85 1.48 2.28
CA PHE A 180 15.03 2.83 2.81
C PHE A 180 15.07 2.83 4.35
N THR A 181 15.98 3.62 4.91
CA THR A 181 16.02 3.96 6.34
C THR A 181 14.83 4.83 6.74
N TYR A 182 14.53 4.93 8.05
CA TYR A 182 13.46 5.81 8.53
C TYR A 182 13.61 7.27 8.05
N ALA A 183 14.84 7.80 8.07
CA ALA A 183 15.12 9.17 7.62
C ALA A 183 14.83 9.35 6.11
N GLN A 184 15.16 8.35 5.29
CA GLN A 184 14.84 8.38 3.85
C GLN A 184 13.34 8.27 3.60
N LEU A 185 12.62 7.41 4.35
CA LEU A 185 11.16 7.30 4.27
C LEU A 185 10.49 8.63 4.64
N LEU A 186 10.87 9.21 5.78
CA LEU A 186 10.30 10.48 6.22
C LEU A 186 10.64 11.62 5.24
N GLY A 187 11.87 11.68 4.73
CA GLY A 187 12.28 12.65 3.72
C GLY A 187 11.46 12.53 2.43
N ASN A 188 11.21 11.30 1.97
CA ASN A 188 10.40 11.02 0.79
C ASN A 188 8.93 11.45 0.98
N PHE A 189 8.32 11.13 2.13
CA PHE A 189 6.94 11.51 2.44
C PHE A 189 6.77 13.01 2.66
N THR A 190 7.69 13.65 3.38
CA THR A 190 7.65 15.11 3.62
C THR A 190 7.86 15.92 2.34
N ALA A 191 8.61 15.40 1.36
CA ALA A 191 8.69 16.00 0.02
C ALA A 191 7.34 16.01 -0.71
N LYS A 192 6.42 15.10 -0.34
CA LYS A 192 5.02 15.06 -0.81
C LYS A 192 4.04 15.67 0.20
N LYS A 193 4.55 16.41 1.20
CA LYS A 193 3.81 17.09 2.27
C LYS A 193 3.06 16.17 3.24
N PHE A 194 3.46 14.90 3.31
CA PHE A 194 2.99 13.97 4.32
C PHE A 194 3.83 14.07 5.60
N THR A 195 3.19 13.78 6.73
CA THR A 195 3.79 13.77 8.05
C THR A 195 4.32 12.38 8.42
N ALA A 196 5.05 12.29 9.54
CA ALA A 196 5.43 10.99 10.11
C ALA A 196 4.20 10.14 10.51
N THR A 197 3.07 10.75 10.85
CA THR A 197 1.82 10.05 11.11
C THR A 197 1.25 9.44 9.83
N ASP A 198 1.28 10.19 8.73
CA ASP A 198 0.85 9.69 7.42
C ASP A 198 1.73 8.54 6.94
N LEU A 199 3.05 8.63 7.12
CA LEU A 199 3.98 7.55 6.83
C LEU A 199 3.58 6.25 7.54
N VAL A 200 3.43 6.29 8.87
CA VAL A 200 3.08 5.08 9.64
C VAL A 200 1.72 4.53 9.21
N ALA A 201 0.73 5.39 9.01
CA ALA A 201 -0.61 4.96 8.65
C ALA A 201 -0.69 4.36 7.24
N LEU A 202 -0.02 4.95 6.24
CA LEU A 202 0.02 4.42 4.88
C LEU A 202 0.81 3.12 4.77
N SER A 203 1.90 2.97 5.54
CA SER A 203 2.60 1.68 5.64
C SER A 203 1.70 0.55 6.17
N GLY A 204 0.64 0.88 6.91
CA GLY A 204 -0.40 -0.06 7.32
C GLY A 204 -1.02 -0.87 6.18
N ALA A 205 -1.03 -0.33 4.94
CA ALA A 205 -1.51 -1.05 3.77
C ALA A 205 -0.67 -2.31 3.43
N HIS A 206 0.55 -2.46 3.96
CA HIS A 206 1.33 -3.70 3.83
C HIS A 206 0.74 -4.88 4.64
N CYS A 207 -0.42 -4.72 5.30
CA CYS A 207 -1.19 -5.86 5.82
C CYS A 207 -1.86 -6.72 4.73
N ILE A 208 -2.00 -6.20 3.51
CA ILE A 208 -2.65 -6.88 2.38
C ILE A 208 -1.68 -7.05 1.20
N GLY A 209 -2.05 -7.93 0.26
CA GLY A 209 -1.35 -8.13 -1.00
C GLY A 209 -0.08 -8.97 -0.88
N ASP A 210 0.67 -8.97 -1.97
CA ASP A 210 1.87 -9.80 -2.12
C ASP A 210 3.09 -8.98 -2.54
N THR A 211 4.26 -9.59 -2.39
CA THR A 211 5.57 -9.14 -2.88
C THR A 211 6.28 -10.25 -3.65
N HIS A 212 7.33 -9.90 -4.38
CA HIS A 212 8.29 -10.85 -4.93
C HIS A 212 9.52 -10.96 -4.01
N LEU A 213 10.41 -11.91 -4.29
CA LEU A 213 11.58 -12.21 -3.45
C LEU A 213 12.57 -11.03 -3.34
N LEU A 214 12.88 -10.37 -4.45
CA LEU A 214 13.96 -9.39 -4.54
C LEU A 214 13.85 -8.23 -3.52
N PRO A 215 12.68 -7.58 -3.32
CA PRO A 215 12.50 -6.52 -2.33
C PRO A 215 12.87 -6.84 -0.88
N PHE A 216 12.95 -8.11 -0.47
CA PHE A 216 13.28 -8.50 0.90
C PHE A 216 14.42 -9.53 1.00
N ALA A 217 15.13 -9.77 -0.10
CA ALA A 217 16.15 -10.82 -0.15
C ALA A 217 17.34 -10.54 0.79
N ASP A 218 17.63 -9.26 1.01
CA ASP A 218 18.63 -8.75 1.97
C ASP A 218 18.37 -9.25 3.40
N ARG A 219 17.10 -9.49 3.74
CA ARG A 219 16.71 -9.92 5.09
C ARG A 219 16.78 -11.42 5.32
N LEU A 220 17.07 -12.21 4.29
CA LEU A 220 17.07 -13.67 4.36
C LEU A 220 18.44 -14.29 4.67
N ASN A 221 19.52 -13.50 4.63
CA ASN A 221 20.89 -14.01 4.67
C ASN A 221 21.15 -15.11 3.62
N LEU A 222 20.54 -14.97 2.43
CA LEU A 222 20.87 -15.80 1.28
C LEU A 222 22.21 -15.30 0.71
N ALA A 223 23.03 -16.20 0.15
CA ALA A 223 24.33 -15.88 -0.45
C ALA A 223 24.26 -15.02 -1.74
N LEU A 224 23.22 -14.19 -1.86
CA LEU A 224 23.20 -13.01 -2.72
C LEU A 224 24.15 -12.02 -2.05
N ALA A 225 25.03 -11.33 -2.79
CA ALA A 225 26.08 -10.45 -2.26
C ALA A 225 25.55 -9.21 -1.50
N VAL A 226 24.82 -9.44 -0.41
CA VAL A 226 24.13 -8.46 0.41
C VAL A 226 24.53 -8.72 1.85
N PRO A 227 24.88 -7.67 2.62
CA PRO A 227 25.19 -7.84 4.04
C PRO A 227 24.04 -8.53 4.78
N PRO A 228 24.32 -9.43 5.73
CA PRO A 228 23.27 -10.01 6.57
C PRO A 228 22.52 -8.89 7.32
N PRO A 229 21.24 -9.11 7.67
CA PRO A 229 20.51 -8.17 8.48
C PRO A 229 21.19 -7.98 9.84
N GLY A 230 21.18 -6.75 10.35
CA GLY A 230 21.70 -6.43 11.67
C GLY A 230 20.99 -7.20 12.81
N PRO A 231 21.59 -7.24 14.01
CA PRO A 231 20.98 -7.90 15.16
C PRO A 231 19.57 -7.35 15.43
N ASN A 232 18.58 -8.24 15.55
CA ASN A 232 17.17 -7.90 15.80
C ASN A 232 16.46 -7.14 14.66
N GLU A 233 17.03 -7.03 13.47
CA GLU A 233 16.31 -6.48 12.31
C GLU A 233 15.15 -7.36 11.89
N ILE A 234 15.25 -8.67 12.10
CA ILE A 234 14.21 -9.64 11.78
C ILE A 234 14.10 -10.68 12.90
N ASN A 235 12.88 -11.08 13.23
CA ASN A 235 12.66 -12.17 14.18
C ASN A 235 13.23 -13.48 13.61
N ALA A 236 14.07 -14.18 14.38
CA ALA A 236 14.80 -15.35 13.89
C ALA A 236 13.88 -16.51 13.45
N THR A 237 12.79 -16.74 14.17
CA THR A 237 11.82 -17.78 13.84
C THR A 237 11.06 -17.42 12.56
N TYR A 238 10.57 -16.18 12.46
CA TYR A 238 9.95 -15.68 11.24
C TYR A 238 10.92 -15.71 10.05
N GLN A 239 12.18 -15.32 10.23
CA GLN A 239 13.22 -15.38 9.20
C GLN A 239 13.40 -16.82 8.67
N GLY A 240 13.37 -17.83 9.56
CA GLY A 240 13.39 -19.24 9.18
C GLY A 240 12.22 -19.61 8.27
N VAL A 241 11.00 -19.27 8.68
CA VAL A 241 9.78 -19.52 7.89
C VAL A 241 9.86 -18.88 6.50
N ILE A 242 10.23 -17.60 6.40
CA ILE A 242 10.29 -16.93 5.09
C ILE A 242 11.46 -17.39 4.23
N ARG A 243 12.55 -17.91 4.84
CA ARG A 243 13.66 -18.53 4.11
C ARG A 243 13.23 -19.85 3.50
N GLU A 244 12.47 -20.67 4.22
CA GLU A 244 11.91 -21.92 3.71
C GLU A 244 10.95 -21.67 2.54
N GLU A 245 10.05 -20.69 2.66
CA GLU A 245 9.18 -20.30 1.54
C GLU A 245 9.98 -19.85 0.31
N ALA A 246 11.04 -19.07 0.53
CA ALA A 246 11.91 -18.57 -0.53
C ALA A 246 12.79 -19.66 -1.18
N ALA A 247 13.00 -20.79 -0.51
CA ALA A 247 13.79 -21.91 -1.04
C ALA A 247 12.99 -22.82 -1.98
N LEU A 248 11.67 -22.67 -2.04
CA LEU A 248 10.81 -23.47 -2.91
C LEU A 248 11.06 -23.17 -4.40
N PRO A 249 10.89 -24.15 -5.31
CA PRO A 249 11.11 -23.94 -6.75
C PRO A 249 10.26 -22.79 -7.32
N GLY A 250 10.81 -22.06 -8.30
CA GLY A 250 10.12 -20.92 -8.92
C GLY A 250 10.03 -19.67 -8.04
N ASN A 251 10.87 -19.56 -7.01
CA ASN A 251 10.89 -18.43 -6.07
C ASN A 251 11.02 -17.04 -6.73
N MET A 252 11.70 -16.93 -7.88
CA MET A 252 11.88 -15.68 -8.60
C MET A 252 10.62 -15.21 -9.35
N THR A 253 9.67 -16.10 -9.61
CA THR A 253 8.44 -15.79 -10.37
C THR A 253 7.17 -15.85 -9.52
N ARG A 254 7.23 -16.46 -8.33
CA ARG A 254 6.09 -16.50 -7.40
C ARG A 254 5.96 -15.21 -6.60
N SER A 255 4.74 -14.97 -6.13
CA SER A 255 4.46 -13.97 -5.11
C SER A 255 4.45 -14.59 -3.70
N PHE A 256 4.70 -13.74 -2.70
CA PHE A 256 4.73 -14.06 -1.26
C PHE A 256 3.83 -13.08 -0.53
N LYS A 257 3.10 -13.55 0.49
CA LYS A 257 2.24 -12.65 1.27
C LYS A 257 3.07 -11.61 2.03
N ASN A 258 2.61 -10.36 1.96
CA ASN A 258 3.26 -9.23 2.63
C ASN A 258 3.20 -9.35 4.15
N ASN A 259 2.05 -9.81 4.66
CA ASN A 259 1.78 -9.92 6.09
C ASN A 259 1.83 -11.36 6.56
N ILE A 260 2.43 -11.59 7.74
CA ILE A 260 2.46 -12.91 8.38
C ILE A 260 1.06 -13.45 8.67
N ARG A 261 0.06 -12.60 8.99
CA ARG A 261 -1.34 -13.01 9.20
C ARG A 261 -1.92 -13.78 8.01
N ASP A 262 -1.49 -13.44 6.80
CA ASP A 262 -2.01 -13.97 5.54
C ASP A 262 -1.21 -15.16 5.00
N MET A 263 -0.10 -15.49 5.65
CA MET A 263 0.69 -16.67 5.31
C MET A 263 -0.08 -17.95 5.71
N GLY A 264 0.39 -19.11 5.24
CA GLY A 264 -0.22 -20.39 5.58
C GLY A 264 -0.30 -20.62 7.09
N SER A 265 -1.30 -21.35 7.57
CA SER A 265 -1.52 -21.58 9.01
C SER A 265 -0.30 -22.17 9.72
N THR A 266 0.43 -23.07 9.07
CA THR A 266 1.71 -23.61 9.56
C THR A 266 2.75 -22.51 9.72
N ALA A 267 2.91 -21.64 8.71
CA ALA A 267 3.87 -20.54 8.74
C ALA A 267 3.54 -19.52 9.86
N VAL A 268 2.25 -19.22 10.07
CA VAL A 268 1.78 -18.40 11.19
C VAL A 268 2.13 -19.04 12.52
N ALA A 269 1.81 -20.33 12.70
CA ALA A 269 2.09 -21.06 13.93
C ALA A 269 3.60 -21.15 14.22
N ASP A 270 4.40 -21.53 13.23
CA ASP A 270 5.84 -21.70 13.35
C ASP A 270 6.53 -20.39 13.67
N SER A 271 6.10 -19.28 13.07
CA SER A 271 6.64 -17.94 13.36
C SER A 271 6.35 -17.46 14.79
N ARG A 272 5.39 -18.09 15.50
CA ARG A 272 4.88 -17.67 16.82
C ARG A 272 4.32 -16.25 16.80
N TYR A 273 3.70 -15.87 15.69
CA TYR A 273 3.07 -14.57 15.53
C TYR A 273 1.90 -14.40 16.52
N THR A 274 1.97 -13.35 17.32
CA THR A 274 0.90 -12.98 18.26
C THR A 274 0.21 -11.71 17.82
N VAL A 275 -1.06 -11.53 18.19
CA VAL A 275 -1.81 -10.32 17.83
C VAL A 275 -2.63 -9.78 18.98
N ASN A 276 -2.76 -8.45 18.99
CA ASN A 276 -3.74 -7.72 19.77
C ASN A 276 -4.78 -7.11 18.84
N GLU A 277 -6.06 -7.30 19.16
CA GLU A 277 -7.21 -6.70 18.47
C GLU A 277 -7.26 -6.95 16.94
N VAL A 278 -6.73 -8.10 16.49
CA VAL A 278 -6.78 -8.58 15.10
C VAL A 278 -7.56 -9.89 15.03
N ASP A 279 -8.44 -10.00 14.04
CA ASP A 279 -9.20 -11.21 13.75
C ASP A 279 -8.38 -12.15 12.86
N MET A 280 -7.75 -13.16 13.48
CA MET A 280 -6.96 -14.17 12.77
C MET A 280 -7.80 -15.09 11.87
N THR A 281 -9.12 -15.02 11.94
CA THR A 281 -10.04 -15.77 11.07
C THR A 281 -10.52 -14.95 9.87
N ALA A 282 -10.17 -13.66 9.80
CA ALA A 282 -10.57 -12.81 8.70
C ALA A 282 -9.99 -13.31 7.36
N PRO A 283 -10.69 -13.14 6.24
CA PRO A 283 -10.20 -13.56 4.92
C PRO A 283 -8.83 -12.96 4.60
N VAL A 284 -8.07 -13.64 3.74
CA VAL A 284 -6.85 -13.09 3.13
C VAL A 284 -7.15 -11.74 2.47
N ASP A 285 -6.17 -10.84 2.55
CA ASP A 285 -6.21 -9.45 2.12
C ASP A 285 -7.27 -8.63 2.87
N THR A 286 -7.44 -8.87 4.18
CA THR A 286 -8.25 -7.97 5.04
C THR A 286 -7.40 -6.82 5.54
N LEU A 287 -7.84 -5.57 5.29
CA LEU A 287 -7.23 -4.38 5.88
C LEU A 287 -7.56 -4.31 7.39
N ASP A 288 -6.53 -4.48 8.21
CA ASP A 288 -6.62 -4.43 9.67
C ASP A 288 -5.28 -3.98 10.30
N ASN A 289 -5.15 -4.14 11.62
CA ASN A 289 -3.96 -3.71 12.36
C ASN A 289 -2.87 -4.80 12.46
N SER A 290 -2.95 -5.87 11.67
CA SER A 290 -1.95 -6.94 11.67
C SER A 290 -0.56 -6.47 11.25
N PHE A 291 -0.46 -5.49 10.34
CA PHE A 291 0.84 -4.89 9.98
C PHE A 291 1.57 -4.34 11.21
N TYR A 292 0.87 -3.57 12.06
CA TYR A 292 1.48 -2.97 13.24
C TYR A 292 1.88 -4.02 14.28
N ASN A 293 1.05 -5.05 14.48
CA ASN A 293 1.37 -6.19 15.34
C ASN A 293 2.61 -6.94 14.84
N ALA A 294 2.70 -7.22 13.53
CA ALA A 294 3.81 -7.89 12.90
C ALA A 294 5.10 -7.06 12.98
N ASN A 295 5.02 -5.76 12.70
CA ASN A 295 6.15 -4.83 12.79
C ASN A 295 6.69 -4.75 14.22
N LEU A 296 5.80 -4.65 15.21
CA LEU A 296 6.14 -4.74 16.65
C LEU A 296 6.63 -6.13 17.10
N GLN A 297 6.76 -7.10 16.20
CA GLN A 297 7.46 -8.37 16.46
C GLN A 297 8.65 -8.60 15.51
N ASN A 298 9.04 -7.62 14.70
CA ASN A 298 10.06 -7.76 13.65
C ASN A 298 9.70 -8.84 12.61
N MET A 299 8.39 -9.03 12.35
CA MET A 299 7.81 -10.02 11.44
C MET A 299 7.23 -9.37 10.18
N VAL A 300 7.90 -8.35 9.67
CA VAL A 300 7.57 -7.69 8.39
C VAL A 300 8.49 -8.20 7.29
N ARG A 301 8.13 -8.07 6.01
CA ARG A 301 8.98 -8.47 4.88
C ARG A 301 10.04 -7.43 4.55
N PHE A 302 9.69 -6.16 4.46
CA PHE A 302 10.63 -5.14 3.99
C PHE A 302 11.48 -4.54 5.12
N LYS A 303 12.71 -4.13 4.80
CA LYS A 303 13.57 -3.43 5.76
C LYS A 303 12.98 -2.06 6.11
N SER A 304 12.46 -1.35 5.11
CA SER A 304 11.74 -0.07 5.27
C SER A 304 10.58 -0.15 6.28
N ASP A 305 9.84 -1.26 6.32
CA ASP A 305 8.82 -1.45 7.33
C ASP A 305 9.43 -1.54 8.72
N TRP A 306 10.47 -2.37 8.90
CA TRP A 306 11.16 -2.51 10.17
C TRP A 306 11.77 -1.18 10.65
N GLU A 307 12.26 -0.35 9.73
CA GLU A 307 12.81 0.98 10.02
C GLU A 307 11.79 1.90 10.71
N LEU A 308 10.48 1.75 10.47
CA LEU A 308 9.45 2.51 11.20
C LEU A 308 9.51 2.25 12.72
N ARG A 309 9.97 1.07 13.12
CA ARG A 309 10.10 0.69 14.52
C ARG A 309 11.29 1.32 15.21
N THR A 310 12.34 1.65 14.48
CA THR A 310 13.60 2.15 15.06
C THR A 310 13.43 3.58 15.58
N ASN A 311 12.44 4.32 15.06
CA ASN A 311 12.07 5.63 15.54
C ASN A 311 11.02 5.57 16.67
N THR A 312 11.27 6.28 17.79
CA THR A 312 10.39 6.28 18.97
C THR A 312 8.97 6.78 18.69
N PHE A 313 8.83 7.85 17.90
CA PHE A 313 7.53 8.43 17.56
C PHE A 313 6.71 7.48 16.69
N ALA A 314 7.31 6.99 15.59
CA ALA A 314 6.64 6.05 14.70
C ALA A 314 6.28 4.74 15.41
N ARG A 315 7.18 4.20 16.24
CA ARG A 315 6.89 3.04 17.10
C ARG A 315 5.73 3.33 18.07
N GLY A 316 5.66 4.52 18.65
CA GLY A 316 4.56 4.94 19.54
C GLY A 316 3.20 4.95 18.85
N LEU A 317 3.17 5.40 17.58
CA LEU A 317 1.97 5.32 16.75
C LEU A 317 1.57 3.87 16.48
N MET A 318 2.52 3.00 16.12
CA MET A 318 2.22 1.57 15.90
C MET A 318 1.66 0.88 17.15
N VAL A 319 2.23 1.17 18.33
CA VAL A 319 1.71 0.67 19.63
C VAL A 319 0.26 1.10 19.80
N THR A 320 -0.04 2.38 19.57
CA THR A 320 -1.41 2.90 19.62
C THR A 320 -2.32 2.12 18.66
N CYS A 321 -1.88 1.91 17.41
CA CYS A 321 -2.62 1.15 16.40
C CYS A 321 -2.95 -0.30 16.82
N THR A 322 -2.16 -0.93 17.69
CA THR A 322 -2.45 -2.29 18.22
C THR A 322 -3.45 -2.33 19.38
N GLY A 323 -3.99 -1.19 19.81
CA GLY A 323 -4.88 -1.09 20.97
C GLY A 323 -4.16 -1.19 22.33
N THR A 324 -2.82 -1.30 22.32
CA THR A 324 -2.01 -1.31 23.54
C THR A 324 -1.73 0.12 24.01
N THR A 325 -1.84 0.38 25.31
CA THR A 325 -1.54 1.71 25.86
C THR A 325 -0.02 1.92 25.84
N PRO A 326 0.49 3.04 25.29
CA PRO A 326 1.92 3.35 25.39
C PRO A 326 2.32 3.39 26.87
N THR A 327 3.35 2.64 27.27
CA THR A 327 3.94 2.84 28.59
C THR A 327 4.50 4.25 28.65
N SER A 328 4.34 4.94 29.79
CA SER A 328 4.65 6.38 29.96
C SER A 328 6.07 6.82 29.57
N SER A 329 6.97 5.87 29.32
CA SER A 329 8.33 6.10 28.84
C SER A 329 8.47 6.35 27.33
N SER A 330 7.42 6.21 26.51
CA SER A 330 7.53 6.34 25.04
C SER A 330 6.92 7.61 24.42
N LEU A 331 6.38 8.54 25.23
CA LEU A 331 5.73 9.77 24.74
C LEU A 331 6.57 11.05 24.89
N THR A 332 7.85 10.93 25.28
CA THR A 332 8.74 12.09 25.49
C THR A 332 9.49 12.50 24.23
N SER A 333 8.77 12.88 23.18
CA SER A 333 9.22 13.87 22.17
C SER A 333 8.20 13.92 21.05
N ARG A 334 7.30 14.90 21.11
CA ARG A 334 6.66 15.41 19.90
C ARG A 334 7.69 16.36 19.28
N PRO A 335 8.23 16.08 18.09
CA PRO A 335 9.01 17.08 17.37
C PRO A 335 8.09 18.26 17.01
N PRO A 336 8.62 19.50 16.97
CA PRO A 336 7.85 20.70 16.66
C PRO A 336 7.16 20.64 15.30
#